data_AF-A0A497FKP5-F1
#
_entry.id   AF-A0A497FKP5-F1
#
_cell.length_a   1.000
_cell.length_b   1.000
_cell.length_c   1.000
_cell.angle_alpha   90.00
_cell.angle_beta   90.00
_cell.angle_gamma   90.00
#
_symmetry.space_group_name_H-M   'P 1'
#
loop_
_entity.id
_entity.type
_entity.pdbx_description
1 polymer ?
#
loop_
_entity_poly.entity_id
_entity_poly.type
_entity_poly.pdbx_seq_one_letter_code
_entity_poly.pdbx_strand_id
1 'polypeptide(L)' 'MNLEFHKKMMRRAIEIAKRGIERGQSPFGCVIVKDREIIAEAHNTVLMDPDPHSSRRD' A
#
# COMPACT_ATOMS: atom_id res chain seq x y z
N MET A 1 -4.95 -14.41 18.84
CA MET A 1 -4.18 -13.24 18.33
C MET A 1 -4.70 -12.00 19.06
N ASN A 2 -3.82 -11.17 19.63
CA ASN A 2 -4.18 -10.08 20.55
C ASN A 2 -4.73 -8.87 19.76
N LEU A 3 -5.85 -8.27 20.20
CA LEU A 3 -6.47 -7.12 19.55
C LEU A 3 -5.53 -5.91 19.45
N GLU A 4 -4.68 -5.69 20.45
CA GLU A 4 -3.68 -4.61 20.44
C GLU A 4 -2.60 -4.84 19.38
N PHE A 5 -2.27 -6.10 19.11
CA PHE A 5 -1.35 -6.46 18.04
C PHE A 5 -1.97 -6.11 16.67
N HIS A 6 -3.25 -6.46 16.45
CA HIS A 6 -3.96 -6.11 15.20
C HIS A 6 -4.02 -4.61 14.99
N LYS A 7 -4.35 -3.83 16.03
CA LYS A 7 -4.38 -2.37 15.95
C LYS A 7 -3.01 -1.79 15.60
N LYS A 8 -1.91 -2.34 16.17
CA LYS A 8 -0.54 -1.91 15.85
C LYS A 8 -0.21 -2.16 14.37
N MET A 9 -0.52 -3.35 13.87
CA MET A 9 -0.28 -3.70 12.46
C MET A 9 -1.14 -2.88 11.51
N MET A 10 -2.41 -2.64 11.86
CA MET A 10 -3.30 -1.81 11.05
C MET A 10 -2.83 -0.35 10.96
N ARG A 11 -2.34 0.23 12.08
CA ARG A 11 -1.73 1.56 12.07
C ARG A 11 -0.52 1.61 11.14
N ARG A 12 0.30 0.55 11.11
CA ARG A 12 1.46 0.45 10.22
C ARG A 12 1.04 0.36 8.74
N ALA A 13 0.03 -0.45 8.43
CA ALA A 13 -0.54 -0.52 7.08
C ALA A 13 -1.06 0.84 6.59
N ILE A 14 -1.74 1.60 7.45
CA ILE A 14 -2.22 2.96 7.14
C ILE A 14 -1.05 3.93 6.91
N GLU A 15 0.02 3.85 7.70
CA GLU A 15 1.22 4.67 7.51
C GLU A 15 1.87 4.39 6.15
N ILE A 16 1.98 3.13 5.77
CA ILE A 16 2.50 2.70 4.46
C ILE A 16 1.60 3.23 3.33
N ALA A 17 0.28 3.14 3.50
CA ALA A 17 -0.67 3.70 2.52
C ALA A 17 -0.50 5.21 2.35
N LYS A 18 -0.35 5.97 3.45
CA LYS A 18 -0.11 7.42 3.40
C LYS A 18 1.16 7.78 2.65
N ARG A 19 2.26 7.06 2.89
CA ARG A 19 3.52 7.25 2.16
C ARG A 19 3.36 6.93 0.66
N GLY A 20 2.54 5.94 0.31
CA GLY A 20 2.16 5.66 -1.08
C GLY A 20 1.44 6.84 -1.72
N ILE A 21 0.45 7.43 -1.03
CA ILE A 21 -0.31 8.60 -1.51
C ILE A 21 0.61 9.81 -1.73
N GLU A 22 1.52 10.09 -0.77
CA GLU A 22 2.50 11.18 -0.90
C GLU A 22 3.42 11.03 -2.12
N ARG A 23 3.64 9.78 -2.55
CA ARG A 23 4.42 9.42 -3.75
C ARG A 23 3.56 9.33 -5.02
N GLY A 24 2.29 9.72 -4.96
CA GLY A 24 1.35 9.67 -6.09
C GLY A 24 0.82 8.26 -6.39
N GLN A 25 0.90 7.33 -5.43
CA GLN A 25 0.44 5.94 -5.58
C GLN A 25 -0.89 5.70 -4.87
N SER A 26 -1.59 4.61 -5.22
CA SER A 26 -2.91 4.31 -4.69
C SER A 26 -2.88 4.06 -3.17
N PRO A 27 -3.96 4.39 -2.42
CA PRO A 27 -3.99 4.40 -0.95
C PRO A 27 -4.13 2.98 -0.35
N PHE A 28 -3.21 2.08 -0.70
CA PHE A 28 -3.22 0.70 -0.24
C PHE A 28 -1.85 0.35 0.35
N GLY A 29 -1.86 0.03 1.65
CA GLY A 29 -0.71 -0.50 2.37
C GLY A 29 -1.03 -1.90 2.91
N CYS A 30 -0.07 -2.81 2.76
CA CYS A 30 -0.14 -4.18 3.24
C CYS A 30 1.05 -4.46 4.15
N VAL A 31 0.81 -5.20 5.23
CA VAL A 31 1.84 -5.72 6.14
C VAL A 31 1.64 -7.22 6.28
N ILE A 32 2.70 -8.00 6.04
CA ILE A 32 2.72 -9.44 6.27
C ILE A 32 3.53 -9.70 7.54
N VAL A 33 2.92 -10.42 8.48
CA VAL A 33 3.51 -10.69 9.78
C VAL A 33 3.65 -12.20 9.98
N LYS A 34 4.82 -12.62 10.45
CA LYS A 34 5.07 -13.99 10.91
C LYS A 34 5.75 -13.93 12.28
N ASP A 35 5.33 -14.77 13.22
CA ASP A 35 5.94 -14.87 14.55
C ASP A 35 6.01 -13.55 15.35
N ARG A 36 5.03 -12.65 15.13
CA ARG A 36 4.95 -11.28 15.69
C ARG A 36 5.94 -10.26 15.10
N GLU A 37 6.64 -10.63 14.04
CA GLU A 37 7.55 -9.77 13.29
C GLU A 37 6.98 -9.46 11.89
N ILE A 38 7.22 -8.24 11.43
CA ILE A 38 6.84 -7.84 10.07
C ILE A 38 7.91 -8.40 9.12
N ILE A 39 7.49 -9.27 8.21
CA ILE A 39 8.38 -9.90 7.23
C ILE A 39 8.29 -9.26 5.85
N ALA A 40 7.21 -8.52 5.57
CA ALA A 40 7.08 -7.72 4.36
C ALA A 40 6.15 -6.53 4.58
N GLU A 41 6.53 -5.40 4.01
CA GLU A 41 5.73 -4.18 3.91
C GLU A 41 5.64 -3.83 2.43
N ALA A 42 4.43 -3.65 1.90
CA ALA A 42 4.23 -3.26 0.52
C ALA A 42 3.13 -2.20 0.44
N HIS A 43 3.32 -1.19 -0.40
CA HIS A 43 2.24 -0.34 -0.88
C HIS A 43 1.97 -0.69 -2.33
N ASN A 44 0.72 -0.55 -2.76
CA ASN A 44 0.33 -0.92 -4.11
C ASN A 44 1.11 -0.05 -5.14
N THR A 45 1.84 -0.68 -6.04
CA THR A 45 2.59 -0.04 -7.13
C THR A 45 1.79 0.08 -8.43
N VAL A 46 0.49 -0.28 -8.41
CA VAL A 46 -0.48 -0.20 -9.54
C VAL A 46 -0.89 1.24 -9.85
N LEU A 47 0.09 2.15 -9.89
CA LEU A 47 0.07 3.35 -10.72
C LEU A 47 1.38 3.35 -11.52
N MET A 48 1.58 2.29 -12.30
CA MET A 48 2.41 2.31 -13.49
C MET A 48 1.41 2.17 -14.63
N ASP A 49 1.45 3.12 -15.55
CA ASP A 49 0.48 3.44 -16.61
C ASP A 49 -0.80 4.17 -16.18
N PRO A 50 -0.79 5.52 -16.19
CA PRO A 50 -1.67 6.16 -17.13
C PRO A 50 -1.11 5.82 -18.52
N ASP A 51 -1.61 4.78 -19.18
CA ASP A 51 -1.71 4.85 -20.62
C ASP A 51 -2.97 5.69 -20.87
N PRO A 52 -2.87 7.03 -21.03
CA PRO A 52 -3.95 7.70 -21.71
C PRO A 52 -3.87 7.13 -23.11
N HIS A 53 -4.74 6.19 -23.46
CA HIS A 53 -4.95 5.80 -24.85
C HIS A 53 -5.15 7.09 -25.64
N SER A 54 -4.04 7.60 -26.18
CA SER A 54 -3.95 8.70 -27.11
C SER A 54 -4.45 8.09 -28.40
N SER A 55 -5.76 7.91 -28.47
CA SER A 55 -6.43 7.90 -29.74
C SER A 55 -6.39 9.33 -30.26
N ARG A 56 -5.21 9.75 -30.71
CA ARG A 56 -5.12 10.63 -31.87
C ARG A 56 -5.79 9.84 -32.99
N ARG A 57 -7.09 10.04 -33.15
CA ARG A 57 -7.75 9.87 -34.44
C ARG A 57 -7.44 11.15 -35.22
N ASP A 58 -6.58 10.98 -36.20
CA ASP A 58 -6.66 11.50 -37.56
C ASP A 58 -7.23 12.92 -37.72
#